data_AF-A0A662Y944-F1
#
_entry.id   AF-A0A662Y944-F1
#
_cell.length_a   1.000
_cell.length_b   1.000
_cell.length_c   1.000
_cell.angle_alpha   90.00
_cell.angle_beta   90.00
_cell.angle_gamma   90.00
#
_symmetry.space_group_name_H-M   'P 1'
#
loop_
_entity.id
_entity.type
_entity.pdbx_description
1 polymer ?
#
loop_
_entity_poly.entity_id
_entity_poly.type
_entity_poly.pdbx_seq_one_letter_code
_entity_poly.pdbx_strand_id
1 'polypeptide(L)'
;MARHFWWRLAVCSLDLAVAGATAMYLVLLSVLNTAGASPAERAQRICGLVALGASTLLMLSCAMGVWLFPERRVGCAMVVNVVLLLLHVLVFLTLAVATLTREHQVLGLLELSFVFEALAGCVCCRILSVRVRDDLNQKYALDITHEQLSTW
;
A
#
# COMPACT_ATOMS: atom_id res chain seq x y z
N MET A 1 -14.97 -18.98 10.62
CA MET A 1 -14.00 -18.10 11.29
C MET A 1 -12.73 -17.86 10.47
N ALA A 2 -12.12 -18.89 9.87
CA ALA A 2 -10.86 -18.75 9.11
C ALA A 2 -10.91 -17.76 7.91
N ARG A 3 -11.94 -17.79 7.06
CA ARG A 3 -12.00 -16.94 5.82
C ARG A 3 -12.00 -15.43 6.08
N HIS A 4 -12.56 -15.01 7.21
CA HIS A 4 -12.61 -13.62 7.65
C HIS A 4 -11.23 -13.06 8.05
N PHE A 5 -10.30 -13.94 8.45
CA PHE A 5 -8.94 -13.59 8.82
C PHE A 5 -8.03 -13.40 7.61
N TRP A 6 -8.22 -14.20 6.55
CA TRP A 6 -7.31 -14.24 5.40
C TRP A 6 -7.24 -12.95 4.60
N TRP A 7 -8.37 -12.28 4.35
CA TRP A 7 -8.34 -11.02 3.58
C TRP A 7 -7.69 -9.89 4.37
N ARG A 8 -7.91 -9.82 5.68
CA ARG A 8 -7.25 -8.86 6.57
C ARG A 8 -5.75 -9.10 6.59
N LEU A 9 -5.35 -10.36 6.72
CA LEU A 9 -3.95 -10.75 6.68
C LEU A 9 -3.32 -10.37 5.34
N ALA A 10 -3.96 -10.68 4.21
CA ALA A 10 -3.43 -10.38 2.88
C ALA A 10 -3.24 -8.87 2.65
N VAL A 11 -4.21 -8.04 3.05
CA VAL A 11 -4.11 -6.58 2.96
C VAL A 11 -3.07 -6.03 3.93
N CYS A 12 -3.05 -6.51 5.18
CA CYS A 12 -2.05 -6.13 6.16
C CYS A 12 -0.63 -6.46 5.67
N SER A 13 -0.43 -7.63 5.07
CA SER A 13 0.85 -8.05 4.50
C SER A 13 1.24 -7.19 3.30
N LEU A 14 0.30 -6.82 2.45
CA LEU A 14 0.55 -5.91 1.33
C LEU A 14 0.99 -4.53 1.85
N ASP A 15 0.24 -3.96 2.79
CA ASP A 15 0.54 -2.64 3.33
C ASP A 15 1.89 -2.64 4.08
N LEU A 16 2.19 -3.73 4.81
CA LEU A 16 3.47 -3.91 5.50
C LEU A 16 4.64 -4.11 4.52
N ALA A 17 4.43 -4.80 3.40
CA ALA A 17 5.46 -4.95 2.38
C ALA A 17 5.85 -3.60 1.78
N VAL A 18 4.85 -2.77 1.43
CA VAL A 18 5.09 -1.41 0.92
C VAL A 18 5.76 -0.53 1.97
N ALA A 19 5.32 -0.61 3.24
CA ALA A 19 5.95 0.10 4.36
C ALA A 19 7.41 -0.33 4.57
N GLY A 20 7.71 -1.64 4.47
CA GLY A 20 9.07 -2.17 4.59
C GLY A 20 9.97 -1.70 3.45
N ALA A 21 9.47 -1.74 2.22
CA ALA A 21 10.12 -1.20 1.03
C ALA A 21 10.47 0.29 1.19
N THR A 22 9.51 1.11 1.60
CA THR A 22 9.72 2.55 1.85
C THR A 22 10.69 2.81 3.00
N ALA A 23 10.63 2.03 4.08
CA ALA A 23 11.55 2.13 5.20
C ALA A 23 13.00 1.78 4.82
N MET A 24 13.20 0.74 4.00
CA MET A 24 14.52 0.40 3.48
C MET A 24 15.08 1.54 2.62
N TYR A 25 14.23 2.16 1.81
CA TYR A 25 14.62 3.30 0.99
C TYR A 25 14.96 4.54 1.82
N LEU A 26 14.21 4.82 2.90
CA LEU A 26 14.56 5.84 3.90
C LEU A 26 15.97 5.63 4.45
N VAL A 27 16.28 4.41 4.87
CA VAL A 27 17.61 4.07 5.41
C VAL A 27 18.68 4.32 4.35
N LEU A 28 18.47 3.84 3.13
CA LEU A 28 19.41 4.03 2.02
C LEU A 28 19.67 5.52 1.74
N LEU A 29 18.58 6.30 1.61
CA LEU A 29 18.64 7.75 1.41
C LEU A 29 19.23 8.49 2.61
N SER A 30 19.16 7.96 3.83
CA SER A 30 19.76 8.59 5.02
C SER A 30 21.28 8.35 5.12
N VAL A 31 21.76 7.20 4.64
CA VAL A 31 23.16 6.76 4.77
C VAL A 31 24.02 7.19 3.56
N LEU A 32 23.42 7.50 2.42
CA LEU A 32 24.12 8.01 1.24
C LEU A 32 24.99 9.25 1.58
N ASN A 33 26.29 9.16 1.29
CA ASN A 33 27.25 10.24 1.56
C ASN A 33 26.99 11.45 0.63
N THR A 34 26.90 12.64 1.20
CA THR A 34 26.62 13.90 0.48
C THR A 34 27.74 14.93 0.56
N ALA A 35 28.97 14.48 0.76
CA ALA A 35 30.14 15.33 0.60
C ALA A 35 30.17 15.87 -0.84
N GLY A 36 29.78 17.14 -1.03
CA GLY A 36 29.75 17.82 -2.33
C GLY A 36 28.35 18.10 -2.92
N ALA A 37 27.27 17.66 -2.27
CA ALA A 37 25.92 17.85 -2.83
C ALA A 37 25.50 19.33 -2.87
N SER A 38 24.95 19.76 -4.01
CA SER A 38 24.42 21.11 -4.23
C SER A 38 23.23 21.41 -3.30
N PRO A 39 22.93 22.69 -2.99
CA PRO A 39 21.78 23.03 -2.15
C PRO A 39 20.44 22.51 -2.70
N ALA A 40 20.29 22.42 -4.03
CA ALA A 40 19.12 21.85 -4.68
C ALA A 40 18.99 20.33 -4.47
N GLU A 41 20.11 19.59 -4.54
CA GLU A 41 20.14 18.15 -4.22
C GLU A 41 19.81 17.88 -2.76
N ARG A 42 20.34 18.70 -1.85
CA ARG A 42 20.01 18.59 -0.41
C ARG A 42 18.53 18.83 -0.15
N ALA A 43 17.93 19.86 -0.77
CA ALA A 43 16.51 20.15 -0.64
C ALA A 43 15.65 18.98 -1.17
N GLN A 44 15.99 18.44 -2.35
CA GLN A 44 15.29 17.30 -2.92
C GLN A 44 15.42 16.04 -2.06
N ARG A 45 16.59 15.79 -1.47
CA ARG A 45 16.81 14.69 -0.53
C ARG A 45 15.95 14.83 0.72
N ILE A 46 15.87 16.03 1.31
CA ILE A 46 15.02 16.30 2.48
C ILE A 46 13.55 16.06 2.12
N CYS A 47 13.08 16.59 0.98
CA CYS A 47 11.72 16.35 0.51
C CYS A 47 11.45 14.85 0.28
N GLY A 48 12.42 14.12 -0.29
CA GLY A 48 12.36 12.67 -0.43
C GLY A 48 12.22 11.97 0.92
N LEU A 49 13.09 12.26 1.89
CA LEU A 49 13.03 11.69 3.24
C LEU A 49 11.69 11.97 3.93
N VAL A 50 11.15 13.19 3.81
CA VAL A 50 9.85 13.54 4.39
C VAL A 50 8.73 12.77 3.70
N ALA A 51 8.71 12.73 2.36
CA ALA A 51 7.70 12.02 1.59
C ALA A 51 7.69 10.52 1.92
N LEU A 52 8.87 9.91 2.02
CA LEU A 52 9.04 8.51 2.38
C LEU A 52 8.67 8.20 3.82
N GLY A 53 9.02 9.08 4.76
CA GLY A 53 8.63 8.97 6.16
C GLY A 53 7.12 9.00 6.32
N ALA A 54 6.47 9.97 5.69
CA ALA A 54 5.01 10.09 5.68
C ALA A 54 4.34 8.88 5.02
N SER A 55 4.88 8.43 3.88
CA SER A 55 4.44 7.23 3.17
C SER A 55 4.53 5.97 4.04
N THR A 56 5.66 5.75 4.71
CA THR A 56 5.87 4.60 5.61
C THR A 56 4.85 4.61 6.76
N LEU A 57 4.68 5.75 7.43
CA LEU A 57 3.73 5.90 8.53
C LEU A 57 2.28 5.67 8.08
N LEU A 58 1.94 6.15 6.89
CA LEU A 58 0.61 5.98 6.31
C LEU A 58 0.33 4.51 5.99
N MET A 59 1.28 3.79 5.38
CA MET A 59 1.14 2.37 5.08
C MET A 59 1.07 1.51 6.35
N LEU A 60 1.86 1.83 7.38
CA LEU A 60 1.74 1.18 8.69
C LEU A 60 0.37 1.44 9.33
N SER A 61 -0.16 2.66 9.20
CA SER A 61 -1.50 3.01 9.69
C SER A 61 -2.58 2.23 8.95
N CYS A 62 -2.43 1.98 7.65
CA CYS A 62 -3.32 1.12 6.87
C CYS A 62 -3.25 -0.36 7.28
N ALA A 63 -2.02 -0.87 7.46
CA ALA A 63 -1.79 -2.25 7.92
C ALA A 63 -2.47 -2.52 9.26
N MET A 64 -2.41 -1.55 10.18
CA MET A 64 -3.11 -1.62 11.47
C MET A 64 -4.62 -1.36 11.31
N GLY A 65 -5.00 -0.41 10.47
CA GLY A 65 -6.38 0.01 10.24
C GLY A 65 -7.25 -1.10 9.67
N VAL A 66 -6.71 -2.03 8.87
CA VAL A 66 -7.45 -3.17 8.32
C VAL A 66 -8.15 -4.01 9.39
N TRP A 67 -7.59 -4.03 10.61
CA TRP A 67 -8.14 -4.76 11.75
C TRP A 67 -9.31 -4.05 12.42
N LEU A 68 -9.43 -2.74 12.22
CA LEU A 68 -10.47 -1.91 12.81
C LEU A 68 -11.73 -1.81 11.93
N PHE A 69 -11.61 -2.09 10.62
CA PHE A 69 -12.75 -1.98 9.72
C PHE A 69 -13.77 -3.11 9.91
N PRO A 70 -15.09 -2.80 9.99
CA PRO A 70 -16.12 -3.82 9.95
C PRO A 70 -16.19 -4.46 8.57
N GLU A 71 -16.49 -5.76 8.51
CA GLU A 71 -16.42 -6.54 7.25
C GLU A 71 -17.34 -6.00 6.15
N ARG A 72 -18.51 -5.47 6.54
CA ARG A 72 -19.45 -4.83 5.60
C ARG A 72 -18.86 -3.63 4.87
N ARG A 73 -17.74 -3.07 5.35
CA ARG A 73 -17.03 -1.93 4.74
C ARG A 73 -15.73 -2.33 4.04
N VAL A 74 -15.49 -3.62 3.78
CA VAL A 74 -14.30 -4.07 3.02
C VAL A 74 -14.16 -3.36 1.69
N GLY A 75 -15.27 -3.14 0.96
CA GLY A 75 -15.24 -2.39 -0.30
C GLY A 75 -14.66 -0.99 -0.13
N CYS A 76 -15.06 -0.26 0.92
CA CYS A 76 -14.54 1.07 1.23
C CYS A 76 -13.06 0.99 1.64
N ALA A 77 -12.67 0.04 2.49
CA ALA A 77 -11.29 -0.12 2.92
C ALA A 77 -10.35 -0.42 1.73
N MET A 78 -10.78 -1.29 0.81
CA MET A 78 -10.01 -1.60 -0.40
C MET A 78 -9.89 -0.40 -1.33
N VAL A 79 -10.94 0.42 -1.47
CA VAL A 79 -10.87 1.67 -2.24
C VAL A 79 -9.89 2.65 -1.62
N VAL A 80 -9.91 2.83 -0.30
CA VAL A 80 -8.95 3.70 0.40
C VAL A 80 -7.53 3.21 0.16
N ASN A 81 -7.26 1.90 0.32
CA ASN A 81 -5.92 1.35 0.05
C ASN A 81 -5.50 1.54 -1.41
N VAL A 82 -6.37 1.33 -2.38
CA VAL A 82 -6.08 1.60 -3.81
C VAL A 82 -5.72 3.07 -4.02
N VAL A 83 -6.48 4.01 -3.45
CA VAL A 83 -6.19 5.45 -3.57
C VAL A 83 -4.82 5.80 -2.98
N LEU A 84 -4.48 5.21 -1.84
CA LEU A 84 -3.19 5.43 -1.18
C LEU A 84 -2.02 4.84 -1.97
N LEU A 85 -2.20 3.66 -2.56
CA LEU A 85 -1.21 3.04 -3.44
C LEU A 85 -1.03 3.86 -4.74
N LEU A 86 -2.11 4.39 -5.32
CA LEU A 86 -2.02 5.29 -6.47
C LEU A 86 -1.31 6.61 -6.14
N LEU A 87 -1.52 7.14 -4.93
CA LEU A 87 -0.78 8.30 -4.45
C LEU A 87 0.72 7.98 -4.32
N HIS A 88 1.07 6.80 -3.81
CA HIS A 88 2.46 6.33 -3.82
C HIS A 88 3.02 6.28 -5.24
N VAL A 89 2.32 5.65 -6.17
CA VAL A 89 2.72 5.60 -7.58
C VAL A 89 3.02 7.01 -8.12
N LEU A 90 2.12 7.97 -7.88
CA LEU A 90 2.29 9.33 -8.39
C LEU A 90 3.57 9.99 -7.87
N VAL A 91 3.81 9.91 -6.56
CA VAL A 91 4.97 10.52 -5.88
C VAL A 91 6.26 9.84 -6.33
N PHE A 92 6.31 8.51 -6.32
CA PHE A 92 7.53 7.78 -6.65
C PHE A 92 7.85 7.80 -8.14
N LEU A 93 6.85 7.88 -9.02
CA LEU A 93 7.09 8.03 -10.45
C LEU A 93 7.69 9.41 -10.75
N THR A 94 7.21 10.47 -10.11
CA THR A 94 7.80 11.81 -10.27
C THR A 94 9.22 11.88 -9.72
N LEU A 95 9.48 11.26 -8.57
CA LEU A 95 10.83 11.13 -8.02
C LEU A 95 11.73 10.33 -8.96
N ALA A 96 11.29 9.17 -9.43
CA ALA A 96 12.05 8.30 -10.34
C ALA A 96 12.48 9.04 -11.61
N VAL A 97 11.56 9.76 -12.25
CA VAL A 97 11.88 10.55 -13.45
C VAL A 97 12.90 11.64 -13.14
N ALA A 98 12.73 12.36 -12.03
CA ALA A 98 13.68 13.41 -11.61
C ALA A 98 15.06 12.84 -11.25
N THR A 99 15.13 11.63 -10.70
CA THR A 99 16.36 10.96 -10.32
C THR A 99 17.09 10.37 -11.53
N LEU A 100 16.36 9.71 -12.44
CA LEU A 100 16.91 9.16 -13.69
C LEU A 100 17.47 10.23 -14.62
N THR A 101 16.80 11.39 -14.71
CA THR A 101 17.26 12.53 -15.52
C THR A 101 18.53 13.18 -14.99
N ARG A 102 18.96 12.87 -13.76
CA ARG A 102 20.21 13.32 -13.15
C ARG A 102 21.29 12.24 -13.10
N GLU A 103 21.19 11.24 -13.98
CA GLU A 103 22.15 10.12 -14.12
C GLU A 103 22.30 9.20 -12.89
N HIS A 104 21.41 9.31 -11.90
CA HIS A 104 21.35 8.40 -10.76
C HIS A 104 20.53 7.15 -11.10
N GLN A 105 21.05 6.33 -12.05
CA GLN A 105 20.34 5.20 -12.64
C GLN A 105 19.85 4.17 -11.61
N VAL A 106 20.70 3.78 -10.65
CA VAL A 106 20.35 2.77 -9.64
C VAL A 106 19.22 3.25 -8.73
N LEU A 107 19.29 4.51 -8.30
CA LEU A 107 18.30 5.12 -7.42
C LEU A 107 16.96 5.29 -8.16
N GLY A 108 16.98 5.75 -9.41
CA GLY A 108 15.80 5.91 -10.23
C GLY A 108 15.12 4.58 -10.61
N LEU A 109 15.89 3.50 -10.86
CA LEU A 109 15.36 2.16 -11.08
C LEU A 109 14.71 1.59 -9.81
N LEU A 110 15.28 1.87 -8.64
CA LEU A 110 14.70 1.48 -7.36
C LEU A 110 13.38 2.21 -7.11
N GLU A 111 13.31 3.52 -7.37
CA GLU A 111 12.07 4.30 -7.28
C GLU A 111 10.99 3.77 -8.26
N LEU A 112 11.38 3.36 -9.47
CA LEU A 112 10.49 2.67 -10.42
C LEU A 112 9.99 1.32 -9.91
N SER A 113 10.84 0.51 -9.26
CA SER A 113 10.38 -0.76 -8.70
C SER A 113 9.27 -0.57 -7.67
N PHE A 114 9.32 0.49 -6.85
CA PHE A 114 8.24 0.81 -5.91
C PHE A 114 6.95 1.21 -6.62
N VAL A 115 7.03 1.90 -7.76
CA VAL A 115 5.87 2.18 -8.60
C VAL A 115 5.21 0.87 -9.05
N PHE A 116 6.00 -0.09 -9.54
CA PHE A 116 5.47 -1.39 -9.96
C PHE A 116 4.88 -2.20 -8.80
N GLU A 117 5.51 -2.19 -7.63
CA GLU A 117 4.97 -2.85 -6.43
C GLU A 117 3.63 -2.25 -6.01
N ALA A 118 3.51 -0.91 -6.00
CA ALA A 118 2.26 -0.24 -5.64
C ALA A 118 1.15 -0.50 -6.68
N LEU A 119 1.48 -0.56 -7.97
CA LEU A 119 0.52 -0.95 -9.02
C LEU A 119 0.06 -2.40 -8.87
N ALA A 120 0.98 -3.32 -8.57
CA ALA A 120 0.63 -4.72 -8.28
C ALA A 120 -0.28 -4.80 -7.04
N GLY A 121 0.00 -3.99 -6.02
CA GLY A 121 -0.88 -3.83 -4.85
C GLY A 121 -2.30 -3.38 -5.21
N CYS A 122 -2.45 -2.43 -6.13
CA CYS A 122 -3.76 -1.98 -6.61
C CYS A 122 -4.56 -3.13 -7.25
N VAL A 123 -3.91 -3.94 -8.09
CA VAL A 123 -4.51 -5.11 -8.74
C VAL A 123 -4.92 -6.14 -7.67
N CYS A 124 -4.06 -6.41 -6.70
CA CYS A 124 -4.35 -7.31 -5.58
C CYS A 124 -5.55 -6.83 -4.75
N CYS A 125 -5.61 -5.54 -4.39
CA CYS A 125 -6.75 -4.95 -3.68
C CYS A 125 -8.05 -5.12 -4.47
N ARG A 126 -8.02 -4.98 -5.81
CA ARG A 126 -9.21 -5.19 -6.64
C ARG A 126 -9.68 -6.65 -6.61
N ILE A 127 -8.76 -7.60 -6.79
CA ILE A 127 -9.06 -9.03 -6.76
C ILE A 127 -9.62 -9.44 -5.39
N LEU A 128 -8.97 -9.01 -4.31
CA LEU A 128 -9.41 -9.29 -2.95
C LEU A 128 -10.77 -8.65 -2.64
N SER A 129 -11.02 -7.41 -3.10
CA SER A 129 -12.30 -6.73 -2.91
C SER A 129 -13.47 -7.50 -3.54
N VAL A 130 -13.29 -8.03 -4.75
CA VAL A 130 -14.31 -8.85 -5.42
C VAL A 130 -14.53 -10.16 -4.66
N ARG A 131 -13.45 -10.89 -4.35
CA ARG A 131 -13.55 -12.17 -3.63
C ARG A 131 -14.24 -12.05 -2.28
N VAL A 132 -13.89 -11.04 -1.48
CA VAL A 132 -14.51 -10.85 -0.16
C VAL A 132 -15.98 -10.44 -0.29
N ARG A 133 -16.34 -9.69 -1.33
CA ARG A 133 -17.75 -9.35 -1.59
C ARG A 133 -18.56 -10.59 -1.94
N ASP A 134 -18.03 -11.47 -2.79
CA ASP A 134 -18.70 -12.72 -3.15
C ASP A 134 -18.87 -13.64 -1.93
N ASP A 135 -17.83 -13.78 -1.11
CA ASP A 135 -17.88 -14.53 0.15
C ASP A 135 -18.94 -13.97 1.12
N LEU A 136 -19.03 -12.64 1.26
CA LEU A 136 -20.02 -11.99 2.13
C LEU A 136 -21.45 -12.18 1.60
N ASN A 137 -21.65 -12.07 0.29
CA ASN A 137 -22.95 -12.31 -0.34
C ASN A 137 -23.40 -13.77 -0.16
N GLN A 138 -22.48 -14.71 -0.34
CA GLN A 138 -22.76 -16.14 -0.11
C GLN A 138 -23.11 -16.42 1.35
N LYS A 139 -22.36 -15.84 2.30
CA LYS A 139 -22.65 -15.98 3.73
C LYS A 139 -24.04 -15.43 4.06
N TYR A 140 -24.39 -14.25 3.56
CA TYR A 140 -25.70 -13.64 3.79
C TYR A 140 -26.85 -14.50 3.24
N ALA A 141 -26.69 -15.09 2.05
CA ALA A 141 -27.68 -15.99 1.47
C ALA A 141 -27.87 -17.28 2.30
N LEU A 142 -26.78 -17.84 2.82
CA LEU A 142 -26.82 -19.01 3.71
C LEU A 142 -27.50 -18.68 5.05
N ASP A 143 -27.19 -17.54 5.65
CA ASP A 143 -27.79 -17.09 6.91
C ASP A 143 -29.32 -16.93 6.75
N ILE A 144 -29.78 -16.33 5.66
CA ILE A 144 -31.22 -16.23 5.34
C ILE A 144 -31.85 -17.61 5.19
N THR A 145 -31.19 -18.52 4.44
CA THR A 145 -31.73 -19.85 4.19
C THR A 145 -31.86 -20.63 5.50
N HIS A 146 -30.88 -20.50 6.41
CA HIS A 146 -30.90 -21.16 7.71
C HIS A 146 -31.97 -20.57 8.64
N GLU A 147 -32.14 -19.24 8.63
CA GLU A 147 -33.21 -18.58 9.39
C GLU A 147 -34.58 -19.06 8.91
N GLN A 148 -34.78 -19.07 7.59
CA GLN A 148 -35.99 -19.60 6.96
C GLN A 148 -36.21 -21.08 7.26
N LEU A 149 -35.18 -21.92 7.42
CA LEU A 149 -35.35 -23.33 7.79
C LEU A 149 -35.64 -23.52 9.28
N SER A 150 -35.14 -22.63 10.14
CA SER A 150 -35.33 -22.71 11.59
C SER A 150 -36.71 -22.25 12.07
N THR A 151 -37.43 -21.50 11.22
CA THR A 151 -38.78 -20.99 11.49
C THR A 151 -39.89 -21.95 11.06
N TRP A 152 -39.56 -23.10 10.48
CA TRP A 152 -40.49 -24.19 10.13
C TRP A 152 -40.30 -25.37 11.08
#